data_AF-A0A934SIF4-F1
#
_entry.id   AF-A0A934SIF4-F1
#
_cell.length_a   1.000
_cell.length_b   1.000
_cell.length_c   1.000
_cell.angle_alpha   90.00
_cell.angle_beta   90.00
_cell.angle_gamma   90.00
#
_symmetry.space_group_name_H-M   'P 1'
#
loop_
_entity.id
_entity.type
_entity.pdbx_description
1 polymer ?
#
loop_
_entity_poly.entity_id
_entity_poly.type
_entity_poly.pdbx_seq_one_letter_code
_entity_poly.pdbx_strand_id
1 'polypeptide(L)'
;MAISEKRLSLRRAGLTGILLASGLVLAGCGGSPASSNPNFFSARITDGKLTGQYNPQGFTAEEVREQLKSLCNDGELATYGEGPADGLVSFSATCRGGIAAAGGTIEIERAGEQVVVEQMTYDANGDMTISSNQ
;
A
#
# COMPACT_ATOMS: atom_id res chain seq x y z
N MET A 1 10.68 -24.93 -65.86
CA MET A 1 10.69 -26.30 -65.33
C MET A 1 12.07 -26.56 -64.74
N ALA A 2 12.16 -27.08 -63.52
CA ALA A 2 13.35 -27.55 -62.79
C ALA A 2 14.33 -26.50 -62.18
N ILE A 3 14.08 -26.28 -60.88
CA ILE A 3 14.97 -26.12 -59.72
C ILE A 3 16.48 -26.39 -59.97
N SER A 4 17.35 -25.49 -59.49
CA SER A 4 18.75 -25.81 -59.20
C SER A 4 19.25 -25.05 -57.97
N GLU A 5 20.06 -25.76 -57.20
CA GLU A 5 20.31 -25.62 -55.78
C GLU A 5 21.46 -24.67 -55.40
N LYS A 6 21.57 -24.47 -54.07
CA LYS A 6 22.80 -24.21 -53.30
C LYS A 6 23.49 -22.85 -53.48
N ARG A 7 23.19 -21.97 -52.52
CA ARG A 7 24.13 -20.95 -51.99
C ARG A 7 23.81 -20.75 -50.51
N LEU A 8 24.75 -20.55 -49.59
CA LEU A 8 26.17 -20.80 -49.50
C LEU A 8 26.49 -20.50 -48.03
N SER A 9 27.35 -21.33 -47.42
CA SER A 9 28.30 -20.91 -46.37
C SER A 9 27.74 -20.37 -45.05
N LEU A 10 27.40 -21.30 -44.16
CA LEU A 10 27.32 -21.10 -42.72
C LEU A 10 28.73 -20.73 -42.19
N ARG A 11 29.02 -19.43 -42.01
CA ARG A 11 30.27 -19.00 -41.38
C ARG A 11 30.19 -19.26 -39.88
N ARG A 12 31.00 -20.22 -39.44
CA ARG A 12 31.26 -20.53 -38.03
C ARG A 12 31.90 -19.35 -37.31
N ALA A 13 31.60 -19.31 -36.01
CA ALA A 13 32.44 -18.86 -34.91
C ALA A 13 32.57 -17.34 -34.72
N GLY A 14 31.75 -16.84 -33.80
CA GLY A 14 32.04 -15.66 -33.00
C GLY A 14 31.42 -15.86 -31.61
N LEU A 15 32.16 -16.55 -30.73
CA LEU A 15 31.89 -16.59 -29.29
C LEU A 15 31.57 -15.17 -28.80
N THR A 16 30.32 -14.89 -28.48
CA THR A 16 29.98 -13.66 -27.77
C THR A 16 28.94 -13.99 -26.70
N GLY A 17 29.47 -14.20 -25.49
CA GLY A 17 28.84 -13.91 -24.22
C GLY A 17 27.39 -14.35 -24.04
N ILE A 18 27.21 -15.52 -23.44
CA ILE A 18 26.02 -15.84 -22.66
C ILE A 18 25.97 -14.81 -21.51
N LEU A 19 25.24 -13.72 -21.72
CA LEU A 19 24.86 -12.78 -20.67
C LEU A 19 23.78 -13.46 -19.82
N LEU A 20 24.25 -14.20 -18.82
CA LEU A 20 23.50 -14.57 -17.62
C LEU A 20 23.09 -13.28 -16.90
N ALA A 21 22.00 -12.68 -17.33
CA ALA A 21 21.31 -11.63 -16.58
C ALA A 21 20.45 -12.31 -15.51
N SER A 22 21.10 -12.65 -14.40
CA SER A 22 20.46 -13.02 -13.14
C SER A 22 19.62 -11.84 -12.65
N GLY A 23 18.36 -11.78 -13.07
CA GLY A 23 17.37 -10.87 -12.50
C GLY A 23 17.05 -11.32 -11.08
N LEU A 24 17.79 -10.78 -10.10
CA LEU A 24 17.39 -10.82 -8.70
C LEU A 24 16.05 -10.07 -8.59
N VAL A 25 14.96 -10.83 -8.53
CA VAL A 25 13.66 -10.32 -8.10
C VAL A 25 13.81 -10.06 -6.60
N LEU A 26 14.12 -8.83 -6.22
CA LEU A 26 13.89 -8.36 -4.85
C LEU A 26 12.37 -8.25 -4.69
N ALA A 27 11.71 -9.39 -4.46
CA ALA A 27 10.42 -9.39 -3.80
C ALA A 27 10.68 -8.87 -2.38
N GLY A 28 10.61 -7.55 -2.22
CA GLY A 28 10.66 -6.91 -0.93
C GLY A 28 9.55 -7.52 -0.08
N CYS A 29 9.94 -8.31 0.91
CA CYS A 29 9.03 -8.80 1.93
C CYS A 29 8.72 -7.62 2.86
N GLY A 30 7.89 -6.69 2.36
CA GLY A 30 7.34 -5.59 3.14
C GLY A 30 6.21 -6.14 4.00
N GLY A 31 6.57 -6.81 5.10
CA GLY A 31 5.59 -7.22 6.10
C GLY A 31 4.85 -5.99 6.63
N SER A 32 3.52 -6.08 6.70
CA SER A 32 2.73 -5.01 7.31
C SER A 32 3.14 -4.87 8.79
N PRO A 33 3.43 -3.67 9.30
CA PRO A 33 3.76 -3.51 10.73
C PRO A 33 2.67 -4.04 11.67
N ALA A 34 1.41 -4.07 11.20
CA ALA A 34 0.29 -4.68 11.92
C ALA A 34 0.51 -6.20 12.19
N SER A 35 1.32 -6.88 11.38
CA SER A 35 1.63 -8.31 11.60
C SER A 35 2.56 -8.53 12.80
N SER A 36 3.46 -7.59 13.10
CA SER A 36 4.43 -7.68 14.20
C SER A 36 3.98 -6.94 15.46
N ASN A 37 3.09 -5.95 15.34
CA ASN A 37 2.49 -5.23 16.46
C ASN A 37 0.95 -5.19 16.30
N PRO A 38 0.18 -5.99 17.06
CA PRO A 38 -1.28 -6.00 16.94
C PRO A 38 -1.94 -4.67 17.36
N ASN A 39 -1.24 -3.85 18.15
CA ASN A 39 -1.71 -2.54 18.60
C ASN A 39 -1.45 -1.43 17.58
N PHE A 40 -0.99 -1.76 16.38
CA PHE A 40 -0.71 -0.82 15.31
C PHE A 40 -1.51 -1.14 14.05
N PHE A 41 -1.99 -0.10 13.36
CA PHE A 41 -2.34 -0.18 11.94
C PHE A 41 -2.03 1.13 11.24
N SER A 42 -1.98 1.10 9.90
CA SER A 42 -1.81 2.30 9.10
C SER A 42 -2.85 2.38 7.99
N ALA A 43 -3.18 3.62 7.62
CA ALA A 43 -4.00 3.95 6.48
C ALA A 43 -3.18 4.79 5.50
N ARG A 44 -3.28 4.46 4.22
CA ARG A 44 -2.72 5.25 3.12
C ARG A 44 -3.84 6.01 2.43
N ILE A 45 -3.59 7.28 2.16
CA ILE A 45 -4.46 8.13 1.36
C ILE A 45 -3.93 8.13 -0.06
N THR A 46 -4.73 7.64 -0.99
CA THR A 46 -4.44 7.66 -2.43
C THR A 46 -5.74 7.85 -3.19
N ASP A 47 -5.79 8.82 -4.10
CA ASP A 47 -6.95 9.09 -4.97
C ASP A 47 -8.28 9.22 -4.21
N GLY A 48 -8.26 9.90 -3.06
CA GLY A 48 -9.43 10.10 -2.20
C GLY A 48 -9.94 8.84 -1.48
N LYS A 49 -9.13 7.77 -1.46
CA LYS A 49 -9.42 6.52 -0.75
C LYS A 49 -8.46 6.32 0.40
N LEU A 50 -8.98 5.72 1.47
CA LEU A 50 -8.21 5.20 2.60
C LEU A 50 -8.04 3.70 2.39
N THR A 51 -6.81 3.20 2.41
CA THR A 51 -6.53 1.75 2.33
C THR A 51 -5.50 1.36 3.37
N GLY A 52 -5.58 0.14 3.88
CA GLY A 52 -4.64 -0.32 4.87
C GLY A 52 -4.91 -1.74 5.32
N GLN A 53 -4.23 -2.15 6.38
CA GLN A 53 -4.42 -3.44 7.01
C GLN A 53 -4.31 -3.29 8.53
N TYR A 54 -5.15 -4.00 9.27
CA TYR A 54 -5.09 -4.05 10.73
C TYR A 54 -5.05 -5.49 11.23
N ASN A 55 -4.53 -5.67 12.44
CA ASN A 55 -4.55 -6.95 13.11
C ASN A 55 -5.85 -7.11 13.92
N PRO A 56 -6.70 -8.11 13.62
CA PRO A 56 -7.97 -8.30 14.33
C PRO A 56 -7.79 -8.70 15.81
N GLN A 57 -6.58 -9.02 16.24
CA GLN A 57 -6.28 -9.27 17.66
C GLN A 57 -6.14 -7.98 18.48
N GLY A 58 -5.82 -6.84 17.87
CA GLY A 58 -5.65 -5.56 18.57
C GLY A 58 -6.67 -4.48 18.19
N PHE A 59 -7.33 -4.61 17.04
CA PHE A 59 -8.41 -3.71 16.63
C PHE A 59 -9.62 -4.48 16.10
N THR A 60 -10.80 -3.96 16.44
CA THR A 60 -12.06 -4.38 15.84
C THR A 60 -12.38 -3.55 14.58
N ALA A 61 -13.27 -4.08 13.73
CA ALA A 61 -13.76 -3.35 12.56
C ALA A 61 -14.44 -2.03 12.94
N GLU A 62 -15.25 -2.00 14.01
CA GLU A 62 -15.83 -0.77 14.54
C GLU A 62 -14.77 0.27 14.92
N GLU A 63 -13.74 -0.13 15.68
CA GLU A 63 -12.68 0.81 16.08
C GLU A 63 -11.94 1.38 14.87
N VAL A 64 -11.61 0.55 13.88
CA VAL A 64 -10.98 1.02 12.64
C VAL A 64 -11.89 2.00 11.93
N ARG A 65 -13.19 1.73 11.81
CA ARG A 65 -14.16 2.66 11.20
C ARG A 65 -14.19 4.00 11.94
N GLU A 66 -14.24 3.99 13.27
CA GLU A 66 -14.23 5.24 14.06
C GLU A 66 -12.94 6.04 13.85
N GLN A 67 -11.78 5.40 13.82
CA GLN A 67 -10.51 6.08 13.53
C GLN A 67 -10.46 6.62 12.09
N LEU A 68 -11.05 5.94 11.11
CA LEU A 68 -11.09 6.44 9.73
C LEU A 68 -12.08 7.59 9.55
N LYS A 69 -13.18 7.62 10.32
CA LYS A 69 -14.17 8.72 10.28
C LYS A 69 -13.54 10.06 10.65
N SER A 70 -12.63 10.09 11.62
CA SER A 70 -11.97 11.34 12.04
C SER A 70 -11.06 11.94 10.97
N LEU A 71 -10.77 11.20 9.89
CA LEU A 71 -10.00 11.65 8.74
C LEU A 71 -10.88 12.27 7.64
N CYS A 72 -12.20 12.13 7.76
CA CYS A 72 -13.16 12.66 6.79
C CYS A 72 -13.55 14.10 7.14
N ASN A 73 -13.72 14.94 6.12
CA ASN A 73 -14.14 16.34 6.31
C ASN A 73 -15.47 16.45 7.05
N ASP A 74 -16.42 15.56 6.72
CA ASP A 74 -17.75 15.53 7.33
C ASP A 74 -17.82 14.60 8.56
N GLY A 75 -16.71 14.00 8.98
CA GLY A 75 -16.69 13.00 10.06
C GLY A 75 -17.39 11.67 9.72
N GLU A 76 -17.72 11.43 8.46
CA GLU A 76 -18.46 10.24 8.01
C GLU A 76 -17.79 9.50 6.85
N LEU A 77 -17.80 8.17 6.92
CA LEU A 77 -17.43 7.31 5.80
C LEU A 77 -18.59 7.22 4.81
N ALA A 78 -18.30 7.34 3.52
CA ALA A 78 -19.24 7.05 2.44
C ALA A 78 -19.26 5.56 2.12
N THR A 79 -18.09 4.90 2.13
CA THR A 79 -17.98 3.45 1.96
C THR A 79 -16.95 2.88 2.91
N TYR A 80 -17.12 1.61 3.26
CA TYR A 80 -16.13 0.83 3.98
C TYR A 80 -16.26 -0.64 3.57
N GLY A 81 -15.14 -1.28 3.28
CA GLY A 81 -15.08 -2.69 2.93
C GLY A 81 -13.82 -3.34 3.49
N GLU A 82 -13.93 -4.63 3.78
CA GLU A 82 -12.86 -5.46 4.35
C GLU A 82 -12.61 -6.69 3.48
N GLY A 83 -11.39 -7.21 3.56
CA GLY A 83 -11.01 -8.47 2.94
C GLY A 83 -9.90 -9.15 3.74
N PRO A 84 -9.81 -10.49 3.70
CA PRO A 84 -8.74 -11.23 4.37
C PRO A 84 -7.37 -10.88 3.77
N ALA A 85 -6.34 -10.78 4.61
CA ALA A 85 -4.96 -10.56 4.18
C ALA A 85 -3.96 -11.26 5.12
N ASP A 86 -3.59 -12.52 4.84
CA ASP A 86 -2.53 -13.27 5.56
C ASP A 86 -2.53 -13.13 7.09
N GLY A 87 -3.68 -13.41 7.73
CA GLY A 87 -3.84 -13.30 9.19
C GLY A 87 -4.17 -11.89 9.69
N LEU A 88 -4.19 -10.90 8.80
CA LEU A 88 -4.69 -9.54 9.00
C LEU A 88 -6.03 -9.35 8.27
N VAL A 89 -6.60 -8.17 8.46
CA VAL A 89 -7.75 -7.69 7.72
C VAL A 89 -7.31 -6.47 6.90
N SER A 90 -7.39 -6.59 5.58
CA SER A 90 -7.27 -5.44 4.68
C SER A 90 -8.56 -4.65 4.66
N PHE A 91 -8.46 -3.33 4.53
CA PHE A 91 -9.62 -2.45 4.41
C PHE A 91 -9.46 -1.45 3.28
N SER A 92 -10.60 -0.99 2.77
CA SER A 92 -10.70 0.19 1.92
C SER A 92 -11.91 1.01 2.31
N ALA A 93 -11.76 2.33 2.37
CA ALA A 93 -12.82 3.24 2.73
C ALA A 93 -12.77 4.51 1.87
N THR A 94 -13.91 5.19 1.78
CA THR A 94 -14.02 6.55 1.23
C THR A 94 -14.77 7.43 2.21
N CYS A 95 -14.48 8.73 2.18
CA CYS A 95 -15.14 9.71 3.04
C CYS A 95 -16.30 10.41 2.32
N ARG A 96 -17.39 10.64 3.04
CA ARG A 96 -18.41 11.62 2.62
C ARG A 96 -17.79 13.02 2.73
N GLY A 97 -18.03 13.86 1.72
CA GLY A 97 -17.39 15.18 1.64
C GLY A 97 -15.89 15.15 1.33
N GLY A 98 -15.32 13.96 1.10
CA GLY A 98 -13.91 13.77 0.79
C GLY A 98 -12.98 13.81 2.01
N ILE A 99 -11.68 13.77 1.72
CA ILE A 99 -10.58 13.84 2.68
C ILE A 99 -9.83 15.14 2.39
N ALA A 100 -9.42 15.88 3.42
CA ALA A 100 -8.69 17.14 3.24
C ALA A 100 -7.33 16.94 2.53
N ALA A 101 -6.65 15.83 2.83
CA ALA A 101 -5.40 15.46 2.20
C ALA A 101 -5.58 14.83 0.81
N ALA A 102 -4.71 15.21 -0.12
CA ALA A 102 -4.61 14.59 -1.45
C ALA A 102 -3.89 13.24 -1.41
N GLY A 103 -2.96 13.07 -0.46
CA GLY A 103 -2.30 11.79 -0.21
C GLY A 103 -1.49 11.79 1.08
N GLY A 104 -0.95 10.62 1.43
CA GLY A 104 -0.13 10.47 2.63
C GLY A 104 -0.28 9.13 3.33
N THR A 105 0.35 9.02 4.49
CA THR A 105 0.24 7.89 5.40
C THR A 105 -0.21 8.39 6.77
N ILE A 106 -1.08 7.61 7.40
CA ILE A 106 -1.57 7.82 8.75
C ILE A 106 -1.29 6.55 9.53
N GLU A 107 -0.70 6.69 10.69
CA GLU A 107 -0.34 5.61 11.59
C GLU A 107 -1.16 5.75 12.88
N ILE A 108 -1.72 4.63 13.32
CA ILE A 108 -2.59 4.57 14.49
C ILE A 108 -2.01 3.50 15.40
N GLU A 109 -1.66 3.89 16.61
CA GLU A 109 -1.12 3.00 17.63
C GLU A 109 -1.89 3.12 18.94
N ARG A 110 -2.20 1.98 19.55
CA ARG A 110 -2.71 1.93 20.92
C ARG A 110 -1.53 1.92 21.90
N ALA A 111 -1.36 3.01 22.64
CA ALA A 111 -0.37 3.18 23.70
C ALA A 111 -1.05 3.13 25.08
N GLY A 112 -1.27 1.92 25.61
CA GLY A 112 -2.02 1.72 26.85
C GLY A 112 -3.51 2.00 26.67
N GLU A 113 -4.04 2.95 27.45
CA GLU A 113 -5.46 3.39 27.36
C GLU A 113 -5.68 4.48 26.31
N GLN A 114 -4.62 4.95 25.65
CA GLN A 114 -4.66 6.03 24.66
C GLN A 114 -4.47 5.49 23.24
N VAL A 115 -5.03 6.21 22.27
CA VAL A 115 -4.78 5.99 20.84
C VAL A 115 -4.00 7.18 20.33
N VAL A 116 -2.79 6.93 19.85
CA VAL A 116 -1.91 7.92 19.22
C VAL A 116 -2.13 7.86 17.71
N VAL A 117 -2.33 9.02 17.11
CA VAL A 117 -2.49 9.14 15.65
C VAL A 117 -1.40 10.05 15.12
N GLU A 118 -0.57 9.51 14.24
CA GLU A 118 0.49 10.23 13.55
C GLU A 118 0.19 10.31 12.06
N GLN A 119 0.35 11.48 11.47
CA GLN A 119 -0.02 11.73 10.08
C GLN A 119 1.11 12.42 9.36
N MET A 120 1.43 11.91 8.17
CA MET A 120 2.29 12.56 7.20
C MET A 120 1.51 12.63 5.87
N THR A 121 0.91 13.78 5.62
CA THR A 121 0.00 14.00 4.49
C THR A 121 0.41 15.20 3.66
N TYR A 122 -0.11 15.30 2.43
CA TYR A 122 0.03 16.47 1.59
C TYR A 122 -1.30 16.84 0.94
N ASP A 123 -1.48 18.13 0.66
CA ASP A 123 -2.69 18.66 0.01
C ASP A 123 -2.57 18.66 -1.53
N ALA A 124 -3.57 19.22 -2.22
CA ALA A 124 -3.57 19.31 -3.68
C ALA A 124 -2.48 20.22 -4.27
N ASN A 125 -1.93 21.15 -3.48
CA ASN A 125 -0.84 22.04 -3.86
C ASN A 125 0.54 21.39 -3.61
N GLY A 126 0.57 20.26 -2.90
CA GLY A 126 1.79 19.57 -2.49
C GLY A 126 2.34 20.06 -1.15
N ASP A 127 1.58 20.87 -0.40
CA ASP A 127 1.97 21.33 0.92
C ASP A 127 1.89 20.17 1.91
N MET A 128 3.01 19.90 2.58
CA MET A 128 3.14 18.78 3.52
C MET A 128 2.69 19.19 4.93
N THR A 129 1.90 18.33 5.56
CA THR A 129 1.53 18.42 6.97
C THR A 129 2.04 17.18 7.71
N ILE A 130 2.74 17.42 8.82
CA ILE A 130 3.12 16.38 9.77
C ILE A 130 2.45 16.72 11.09
N SER A 131 1.67 15.79 11.63
CA SER A 131 0.95 16.00 12.90
C SER A 131 0.94 14.73 13.74
N SER A 132 0.83 14.91 15.05
CA SER A 132 0.70 13.84 16.03
C SER A 132 -0.30 14.31 17.09
N ASN A 133 -1.25 13.45 17.46
CA ASN A 133 -2.19 13.70 18.55
C ASN A 133 -1.83 12.80 19.74
N GLN A 134 -1.59 13.43 20.89
CA GLN A 134 -1.37 12.80 22.19
C GLN A 134 -2.50 13.18 23.15
#